data_AF-A0A329MC91-F1
#
_entry.id   AF-A0A329MC91-F1
#
_cell.length_a   1.000
_cell.length_b   1.000
_cell.length_c   1.000
_cell.angle_alpha   90.00
_cell.angle_beta   90.00
_cell.angle_gamma   90.00
#
_symmetry.space_group_name_H-M   'P 1'
#
loop_
_entity.id
_entity.type
_entity.pdbx_description
1 polymer ?
#
loop_
_entity_poly.entity_id
_entity_poly.type
_entity_poly.pdbx_seq_one_letter_code
_entity_poly.pdbx_strand_id
1 'polypeptide(L)'
;MAGGCANRRTPQRGIETHQRRTTTIAPAHWRRRGGGGKRMTVLQSSINWVITNFEERLGDPYVYGGVYSNGNVRQGCDCSGCAGWVLEALTKTPANMSWAHNVSTESWPYDYNTNTPAAPGTVGPYGTISVGSNPAALPADAALWVNIMHGGGGEDSHMNTMLPNGFIMESNGDDGTCTNGTGGADQNNPEWTDHWYLPGPVTADVTPVTPVTPPPVTPVLFGIDISNNNFGGPTSPNLGAIPGFVAEVVKEGFSWIEAKASEGSTFADPTFPAIYQACLANDIPVVAYHYVDTSNPDSQASNCKAALNGADVGIMLDWETNGGDFSNYEAVWHAFTNAGLTIVLEYIPQWYWESQGSPDLSAVSVKGMVSSNWVNGSGYAYNLYPGDSWGGWASYGGVTPVILQFTSQAQVAGMSLDADAFRGSLADLKALLGTTPSQGDDPLMALSSAQQEDMYNMLLFLTQSVTGDLNPSITQFLLPGSPTPVGADWGTQPNVGDQIATVAKAVADLTTAVTALSADFATTSTGLAVLQKLADLNSILQGTK
;
A
#
# COMPACT_ATOMS: atom_id res chain seq x y z
N MET A 1 17.78 46.06 50.15
CA MET A 1 17.28 47.44 50.34
C MET A 1 18.44 48.28 50.86
N ALA A 2 18.86 49.42 50.35
CA ALA A 2 18.71 50.12 49.07
C ALA A 2 19.84 51.17 49.09
N GLY A 3 20.56 51.38 47.99
CA GLY A 3 21.56 52.44 47.92
C GLY A 3 22.39 52.41 46.65
N GLY A 4 22.57 53.59 46.03
CA GLY A 4 23.68 53.84 45.11
C GLY A 4 23.31 54.40 43.74
N CYS A 5 23.03 55.70 43.69
CA CYS A 5 22.94 56.53 42.51
C CYS A 5 24.32 56.74 41.84
N ALA A 6 24.43 56.72 40.50
CA ALA A 6 25.08 57.77 39.69
C ALA A 6 25.29 57.41 38.20
N ASN A 7 24.76 58.28 37.33
CA ASN A 7 25.35 58.87 36.12
C ASN A 7 25.89 57.98 34.97
N ARG A 8 25.42 58.24 33.74
CA ARG A 8 26.05 59.20 32.80
C ARG A 8 25.32 59.32 31.44
N ARG A 9 25.07 60.58 31.06
CA ARG A 9 25.24 61.21 29.73
C ARG A 9 24.33 60.79 28.58
N THR A 10 23.41 61.71 28.25
CA THR A 10 23.17 62.13 26.86
C THR A 10 24.44 62.73 26.25
N PRO A 11 24.65 62.55 24.94
CA PRO A 11 24.58 63.74 24.10
C PRO A 11 23.99 63.52 22.69
N GLN A 12 23.30 64.59 22.25
CA GLN A 12 23.32 65.21 20.93
C GLN A 12 22.95 64.41 19.67
N ARG A 13 21.87 64.94 19.06
CA ARG A 13 21.57 64.89 17.63
C ARG A 13 22.78 65.33 16.81
N GLY A 14 23.29 64.42 16.00
CA GLY A 14 24.06 64.70 14.80
C GLY A 14 23.17 64.47 13.59
N ILE A 15 22.83 65.56 12.90
CA ILE A 15 22.32 65.53 11.53
C ILE A 15 23.54 65.19 10.67
N GLU A 16 23.67 63.92 10.29
CA GLU A 16 24.51 63.54 9.15
C GLU A 16 23.60 63.02 8.05
N THR A 17 23.54 63.83 7.00
CA THR A 17 23.10 63.48 5.66
C THR A 17 23.88 62.26 5.17
N HIS A 18 23.31 61.07 5.35
CA HIS A 18 23.67 59.92 4.55
C HIS A 18 22.71 59.83 3.38
N GLN A 19 23.28 60.13 2.21
CA GLN A 19 22.70 59.96 0.90
C GLN A 19 21.84 58.70 0.88
N ARG A 20 20.60 58.86 0.39
CA ARG A 20 19.81 57.74 -0.14
C ARG A 20 20.68 57.03 -1.17
N ARG A 21 21.41 55.99 -0.76
CA ARG A 21 21.68 54.89 -1.65
C ARG A 21 20.34 54.21 -1.81
N THR A 22 19.64 54.61 -2.86
CA THR A 22 18.80 53.71 -3.63
C THR A 22 19.69 52.56 -4.09
N THR A 23 20.01 51.64 -3.19
CA THR A 23 20.23 50.26 -3.57
C THR A 23 18.84 49.75 -3.87
N THR A 24 18.42 50.03 -5.10
CA THR A 24 17.49 49.17 -5.81
C THR A 24 18.08 47.79 -5.65
N ILE A 25 17.59 47.03 -4.66
CA ILE A 25 17.73 45.58 -4.70
C ILE A 25 16.95 45.23 -5.95
N ALA A 26 17.69 45.06 -7.04
CA ALA A 26 17.11 44.62 -8.28
C ALA A 26 16.27 43.37 -7.94
N PRO A 27 15.01 43.29 -8.38
CA PRO A 27 14.30 42.03 -8.29
C PRO A 27 15.22 41.01 -8.91
N ALA A 28 15.50 39.90 -8.21
CA ALA A 28 16.29 38.82 -8.75
C ALA A 28 15.62 38.45 -10.07
N HIS A 29 16.21 38.93 -11.17
CA HIS A 29 15.71 38.74 -12.50
C HIS A 29 15.88 37.25 -12.76
N TRP A 30 14.82 36.47 -12.53
CA TRP A 30 14.60 35.20 -13.18
C TRP A 30 14.47 35.48 -14.67
N ARG A 31 15.61 35.75 -15.31
CA ARG A 31 15.72 35.81 -16.76
C ARG A 31 15.22 34.47 -17.26
N ARG A 32 14.18 34.52 -18.10
CA ARG A 32 13.83 33.45 -19.04
C ARG A 32 15.12 32.91 -19.67
N ARG A 33 15.65 31.81 -19.15
CA ARG A 33 16.43 30.89 -19.97
C ARG A 33 15.40 30.19 -20.84
N GLY A 34 15.26 30.68 -22.06
CA GLY A 34 14.67 29.93 -23.16
C GLY A 34 15.51 28.68 -23.38
N GLY A 35 15.12 27.62 -22.70
CA GLY A 35 15.50 26.23 -22.94
C GLY A 35 14.27 25.45 -22.53
N GLY A 36 13.79 24.55 -23.39
CA GLY A 36 12.58 23.76 -23.13
C GLY A 36 12.70 23.07 -21.78
N GLY A 37 12.10 23.67 -20.75
CA GLY A 37 12.12 23.15 -19.40
C GLY A 37 11.24 21.92 -19.38
N LYS A 38 11.85 20.74 -19.24
CA LYS A 38 11.15 19.55 -18.77
C LYS A 38 10.31 19.99 -17.57
N ARG A 39 8.98 19.92 -17.67
CA ARG A 39 8.12 20.07 -16.51
C ARG A 39 8.63 19.09 -15.45
N MET A 40 9.00 19.58 -14.27
CA MET A 40 9.33 18.68 -13.16
C MET A 40 8.11 17.83 -12.92
N THR A 41 8.30 16.53 -13.03
CA THR A 41 7.22 15.56 -12.92
C THR A 41 7.18 15.12 -11.47
N VAL A 42 6.05 15.37 -10.78
CA VAL A 42 5.88 14.91 -9.41
C VAL A 42 5.57 13.42 -9.45
N LEU A 43 6.33 12.64 -8.70
CA LEU A 43 6.25 11.19 -8.71
C LEU A 43 5.30 10.67 -7.62
N GLN A 44 4.59 9.57 -7.90
CA GLN A 44 3.74 8.92 -6.90
C GLN A 44 4.54 8.48 -5.67
N SER A 45 5.78 7.99 -5.84
CA SER A 45 6.69 7.68 -4.72
C SER A 45 6.96 8.88 -3.81
N SER A 46 7.06 10.09 -4.38
CA SER A 46 7.32 11.30 -3.61
C SER A 46 6.08 11.72 -2.80
N ILE A 47 4.88 11.54 -3.36
CA ILE A 47 3.61 11.73 -2.65
C ILE A 47 3.52 10.76 -1.46
N ASN A 48 3.71 9.47 -1.70
CA ASN A 48 3.61 8.45 -0.66
C ASN A 48 4.64 8.68 0.46
N TRP A 49 5.88 9.00 0.09
CA TRP A 49 6.94 9.30 1.07
C TRP A 49 6.60 10.50 1.94
N VAL A 50 6.02 11.55 1.36
CA VAL A 50 5.64 12.77 2.10
C VAL A 50 4.52 12.46 3.09
N ILE A 51 3.51 11.69 2.70
CA ILE A 51 2.41 11.30 3.59
C ILE A 51 2.96 10.54 4.80
N THR A 52 3.69 9.44 4.56
CA THR A 52 4.22 8.60 5.63
C THR A 52 5.11 9.39 6.59
N ASN A 53 6.04 10.20 6.07
CA ASN A 53 6.94 10.97 6.93
C ASN A 53 6.20 12.10 7.66
N PHE A 54 5.17 12.68 7.06
CA PHE A 54 4.36 13.69 7.73
C PHE A 54 3.54 13.08 8.88
N GLU A 55 2.94 11.91 8.67
CA GLU A 55 2.17 11.19 9.70
C GLU A 55 3.02 10.85 10.94
N GLU A 56 4.28 10.48 10.76
CA GLU A 56 5.21 10.23 11.88
C GLU A 56 5.45 11.46 12.77
N ARG A 57 5.28 12.65 12.20
CA ARG A 57 5.54 13.95 12.83
C ARG A 57 4.30 14.58 13.47
N LEU A 58 3.13 13.95 13.35
CA LEU A 58 1.90 14.47 13.96
C LEU A 58 2.09 14.71 15.46
N GLY A 59 1.71 15.92 15.91
CA GLY A 59 1.89 16.41 17.29
C GLY A 59 3.27 16.98 17.60
N ASP A 60 4.21 16.99 16.65
CA ASP A 60 5.51 17.65 16.86
C ASP A 60 5.32 19.17 17.04
N PRO A 61 6.10 19.80 17.94
CA PRO A 61 5.84 21.19 18.36
C PRO A 61 5.98 22.20 17.22
N TYR A 62 5.21 23.29 17.29
CA TYR A 62 5.47 24.44 16.44
C TYR A 62 6.79 25.12 16.83
N VAL A 63 7.67 25.33 15.85
CA VAL A 63 8.98 25.98 16.06
C VAL A 63 9.15 27.11 15.05
N TYR A 64 9.02 28.35 15.52
CA TYR A 64 9.18 29.54 14.68
C TYR A 64 10.56 29.59 14.00
N GLY A 65 10.59 29.72 12.67
CA GLY A 65 11.79 29.62 11.83
C GLY A 65 12.34 28.20 11.68
N GLY A 66 11.63 27.18 12.18
CA GLY A 66 12.05 25.78 12.18
C GLY A 66 11.64 25.04 10.91
N VAL A 67 12.37 23.98 10.59
CA VAL A 67 12.09 23.03 9.50
C VAL A 67 12.30 21.61 10.03
N TYR A 68 11.61 20.61 9.48
CA TYR A 68 11.84 19.21 9.84
C TYR A 68 13.29 18.79 9.60
N SER A 69 13.76 17.82 10.38
CA SER A 69 15.11 17.28 10.30
C SER A 69 15.14 15.87 9.74
N ASN A 70 16.22 15.55 9.02
CA ASN A 70 16.51 14.20 8.54
C ASN A 70 16.94 13.26 9.68
N GLY A 71 17.59 13.82 10.71
CA GLY A 71 18.18 13.04 11.81
C GLY A 71 17.35 13.04 13.09
N ASN A 72 16.35 13.91 13.19
CA ASN A 72 15.46 14.00 14.33
C ASN A 72 14.01 14.10 13.85
N VAL A 73 13.31 12.97 13.84
CA VAL A 73 11.91 12.87 13.40
C VAL A 73 10.92 13.57 14.33
N ARG A 74 11.37 14.07 15.49
CA ARG A 74 10.56 14.86 16.45
C ARG A 74 10.90 16.35 16.46
N GLN A 75 11.74 16.80 15.52
CA GLN A 75 12.06 18.21 15.41
C GLN A 75 10.88 18.95 14.78
N GLY A 76 10.28 19.85 15.55
CA GLY A 76 9.21 20.72 15.09
C GLY A 76 9.61 21.72 14.00
N CYS A 77 8.61 22.33 13.37
CA CYS A 77 8.77 23.37 12.35
C CYS A 77 7.66 24.42 12.44
N ASP A 78 7.80 25.52 11.70
CA ASP A 78 6.68 26.46 11.48
C ASP A 78 5.90 26.11 10.20
N CYS A 79 4.80 26.82 9.96
CA CYS A 79 3.91 26.60 8.82
C CYS A 79 4.65 26.64 7.47
N SER A 80 5.59 27.58 7.34
CA SER A 80 6.38 27.75 6.12
C SER A 80 7.52 26.74 5.97
N GLY A 81 8.11 26.29 7.07
CA GLY A 81 9.07 25.20 7.12
C GLY A 81 8.42 23.86 6.74
N CYS A 82 7.20 23.61 7.20
CA CYS A 82 6.35 22.50 6.80
C CYS A 82 6.07 22.54 5.28
N ALA A 83 5.49 23.64 4.79
CA ALA A 83 5.15 23.78 3.37
C ALA A 83 6.38 23.69 2.46
N GLY A 84 7.50 24.31 2.87
CA GLY A 84 8.78 24.20 2.18
C GLY A 84 9.29 22.76 2.12
N TRP A 85 9.21 22.02 3.22
CA TRP A 85 9.61 20.61 3.28
C TRP A 85 8.75 19.73 2.35
N VAL A 86 7.43 19.92 2.31
CA VAL A 86 6.54 19.20 1.39
C VAL A 86 6.89 19.51 -0.07
N LEU A 87 7.06 20.78 -0.41
CA LEU A 87 7.41 21.21 -1.77
C LEU A 87 8.79 20.67 -2.21
N GLU A 88 9.78 20.66 -1.31
CA GLU A 88 11.09 20.05 -1.55
C GLU A 88 10.96 18.56 -1.84
N ALA A 89 10.21 17.82 -1.02
CA ALA A 89 10.03 16.38 -1.17
C ALA A 89 9.42 16.04 -2.54
N LEU A 90 8.42 16.81 -2.98
CA LEU A 90 7.73 16.57 -4.24
C LEU A 90 8.50 17.03 -5.49
N THR A 91 9.38 18.02 -5.37
CA THR A 91 10.07 18.61 -6.54
C THR A 91 11.55 18.24 -6.66
N LYS A 92 12.21 17.85 -5.57
CA LYS A 92 13.63 17.48 -5.56
C LYS A 92 13.87 15.99 -5.28
N THR A 93 12.84 15.26 -4.85
CA THR A 93 12.88 13.92 -4.26
C THR A 93 13.51 13.88 -2.86
N PRO A 94 13.13 12.91 -1.99
CA PRO A 94 13.62 12.83 -0.62
C PRO A 94 15.15 12.81 -0.48
N ALA A 95 15.84 12.19 -1.45
CA ALA A 95 17.30 12.07 -1.46
C ALA A 95 18.02 13.42 -1.70
N ASN A 96 17.35 14.42 -2.28
CA ASN A 96 17.97 15.72 -2.62
C ASN A 96 17.33 16.90 -1.88
N MET A 97 16.53 16.64 -0.84
CA MET A 97 16.00 17.69 0.02
C MET A 97 17.13 18.42 0.73
N SER A 98 17.02 19.74 0.84
CA SER A 98 18.04 20.53 1.55
C SER A 98 17.88 20.48 3.07
N TRP A 99 16.72 20.01 3.56
CA TRP A 99 16.35 20.03 4.98
C TRP A 99 16.53 21.43 5.61
N ALA A 100 16.22 22.47 4.83
CA ALA A 100 16.41 23.86 5.18
C ALA A 100 15.10 24.64 5.04
N HIS A 101 14.99 25.72 5.82
CA HIS A 101 13.86 26.65 5.73
C HIS A 101 14.03 27.53 4.48
N ASN A 102 13.28 27.22 3.42
CA ASN A 102 13.51 27.76 2.07
C ASN A 102 12.45 28.76 1.59
N VAL A 103 11.29 28.80 2.24
CA VAL A 103 10.17 29.66 1.85
C VAL A 103 9.49 30.24 3.08
N SER A 104 8.78 31.34 2.86
CA SER A 104 7.81 31.96 3.76
C SER A 104 6.55 32.29 2.97
N THR A 105 5.49 32.76 3.64
CA THR A 105 4.27 33.22 2.93
C THR A 105 4.56 34.31 1.88
N GLU A 106 5.55 35.17 2.15
CA GLU A 106 6.03 36.26 1.28
C GLU A 106 6.83 35.75 0.07
N SER A 107 7.13 34.45 0.02
CA SER A 107 7.77 33.85 -1.16
C SER A 107 6.82 33.77 -2.35
N TRP A 108 5.51 33.82 -2.10
CA TRP A 108 4.48 33.94 -3.13
C TRP A 108 4.12 35.42 -3.37
N PRO A 109 4.07 35.87 -4.64
CA PRO A 109 3.71 37.25 -4.96
C PRO A 109 2.34 37.64 -4.40
N TYR A 110 2.30 38.75 -3.66
CA TYR A 110 1.08 39.31 -3.08
C TYR A 110 1.16 40.84 -3.09
N ASP A 111 0.08 41.53 -3.45
CA ASP A 111 0.03 43.00 -3.36
C ASP A 111 -0.53 43.44 -2.01
N TYR A 112 0.37 43.76 -1.08
CA TYR A 112 0.03 44.24 0.25
C TYR A 112 -0.62 45.64 0.26
N ASN A 113 -0.54 46.43 -0.81
CA ASN A 113 -1.21 47.74 -0.84
C ASN A 113 -2.71 47.60 -1.09
N THR A 114 -3.09 46.58 -1.86
CA THR A 114 -4.48 46.32 -2.26
C THR A 114 -5.05 45.06 -1.60
N ASN A 115 -4.25 44.39 -0.77
CA ASN A 115 -4.57 43.12 -0.13
C ASN A 115 -5.12 42.10 -1.14
N THR A 116 -4.41 41.96 -2.27
CA THR A 116 -4.86 41.16 -3.40
C THR A 116 -3.81 40.10 -3.76
N PRO A 117 -4.21 38.83 -3.92
CA PRO A 117 -3.31 37.76 -4.34
C PRO A 117 -2.81 37.95 -5.76
N ALA A 118 -1.79 37.19 -6.14
CA ALA A 118 -1.31 37.18 -7.50
C ALA A 118 -2.44 36.86 -8.50
N ALA A 119 -2.33 37.42 -9.70
CA ALA A 119 -3.26 37.09 -10.77
C ALA A 119 -3.17 35.58 -11.10
N PRO A 120 -4.30 34.90 -11.41
CA PRO A 120 -4.28 33.50 -11.80
C PRO A 120 -3.29 33.22 -12.95
N GLY A 121 -2.55 32.13 -12.84
CA GLY A 121 -1.48 31.78 -13.78
C GLY A 121 -0.10 32.36 -13.45
N THR A 122 0.02 33.20 -12.42
CA THR A 122 1.32 33.66 -11.90
C THR A 122 2.12 32.46 -11.38
N VAL A 123 3.42 32.42 -11.68
CA VAL A 123 4.34 31.35 -11.24
C VAL A 123 5.03 31.76 -9.94
N GLY A 124 4.93 30.91 -8.93
CA GLY A 124 5.54 31.06 -7.61
C GLY A 124 6.73 30.14 -7.39
N PRO A 125 7.23 30.06 -6.15
CA PRO A 125 8.25 29.10 -5.73
C PRO A 125 7.95 27.67 -6.19
N TYR A 126 9.01 26.91 -6.49
CA TYR A 126 8.93 25.51 -6.93
C TYR A 126 8.10 25.26 -8.20
N GLY A 127 7.71 26.31 -8.94
CA GLY A 127 6.87 26.21 -10.13
C GLY A 127 5.37 26.11 -9.82
N THR A 128 4.96 26.46 -8.59
CA THR A 128 3.55 26.58 -8.23
C THR A 128 2.84 27.66 -9.05
N ILE A 129 1.53 27.53 -9.25
CA ILE A 129 0.72 28.43 -10.08
C ILE A 129 -0.44 28.97 -9.25
N SER A 130 -0.63 30.30 -9.25
CA SER A 130 -1.71 30.94 -8.51
C SER A 130 -3.05 30.71 -9.18
N VAL A 131 -4.10 30.55 -8.37
CA VAL A 131 -5.51 30.65 -8.79
C VAL A 131 -6.20 31.86 -8.13
N GLY A 132 -5.43 32.73 -7.48
CA GLY A 132 -5.92 33.86 -6.70
C GLY A 132 -6.69 33.41 -5.46
N SER A 133 -7.69 34.18 -5.07
CA SER A 133 -8.51 33.94 -3.87
C SER A 133 -9.64 32.92 -4.06
N ASN A 134 -9.68 32.18 -5.19
CA ASN A 134 -10.77 31.25 -5.49
C ASN A 134 -10.28 29.79 -5.37
N PRO A 135 -10.50 29.10 -4.24
CA PRO A 135 -10.06 27.71 -4.06
C PRO A 135 -10.76 26.75 -5.02
N ALA A 136 -11.96 27.06 -5.53
CA ALA A 136 -12.65 26.21 -6.50
C ALA A 136 -11.96 26.18 -7.89
N ALA A 137 -10.99 27.06 -8.13
CA ALA A 137 -10.17 27.04 -9.34
C ALA A 137 -8.93 26.12 -9.21
N LEU A 138 -8.70 25.50 -8.05
CA LEU A 138 -7.64 24.51 -7.86
C LEU A 138 -7.90 23.26 -8.71
N PRO A 139 -6.95 22.82 -9.56
CA PRO A 139 -7.13 21.63 -10.39
C PRO A 139 -7.16 20.35 -9.55
N ALA A 140 -8.09 19.45 -9.87
CA ALA A 140 -8.19 18.13 -9.23
C ALA A 140 -7.01 17.21 -9.55
N ASP A 141 -6.30 17.44 -10.67
CA ASP A 141 -5.12 16.70 -11.09
C ASP A 141 -3.79 17.34 -10.65
N ALA A 142 -3.83 18.42 -9.84
CA ALA A 142 -2.62 19.02 -9.29
C ALA A 142 -1.86 18.04 -8.38
N ALA A 143 -0.55 18.20 -8.26
CA ALA A 143 0.24 17.37 -7.37
C ALA A 143 0.11 17.79 -5.89
N LEU A 144 -0.14 19.07 -5.65
CA LEU A 144 -0.27 19.67 -4.32
C LEU A 144 -1.05 20.99 -4.46
N TRP A 145 -1.85 21.32 -3.46
CA TRP A 145 -2.41 22.65 -3.25
C TRP A 145 -1.69 23.32 -2.08
N VAL A 146 -1.51 24.64 -2.16
CA VAL A 146 -0.90 25.48 -1.12
C VAL A 146 -1.88 26.60 -0.82
N ASN A 147 -2.31 26.70 0.44
CA ASN A 147 -3.22 27.74 0.90
C ASN A 147 -2.45 28.70 1.80
N ILE A 148 -2.64 30.01 1.60
CA ILE A 148 -1.84 31.04 2.26
C ILE A 148 -2.75 32.13 2.83
N MET A 149 -2.46 32.52 4.06
CA MET A 149 -2.93 33.74 4.71
C MET A 149 -1.76 34.73 4.77
N HIS A 150 -1.89 35.87 4.10
CA HIS A 150 -0.87 36.92 4.12
C HIS A 150 -1.18 37.97 5.21
N GLY A 151 -0.29 38.11 6.20
CA GLY A 151 -0.38 39.15 7.23
C GLY A 151 0.75 40.18 7.25
N GLY A 152 1.72 40.05 6.34
CA GLY A 152 2.91 40.92 6.31
C GLY A 152 4.09 40.39 7.13
N GLY A 153 4.02 39.11 7.54
CA GLY A 153 5.08 38.36 8.21
C GLY A 153 4.88 38.25 9.73
N GLY A 154 5.35 37.15 10.32
CA GLY A 154 5.21 36.88 11.76
C GLY A 154 3.92 36.14 12.10
N GLU A 155 3.35 36.44 13.28
CA GLU A 155 2.17 35.76 13.84
C GLU A 155 0.88 35.94 13.01
N ASP A 156 0.86 36.90 12.09
CA ASP A 156 -0.30 37.21 11.24
C ASP A 156 -0.26 36.53 9.85
N SER A 157 0.78 35.74 9.56
CA SER A 157 0.92 34.99 8.30
C SER A 157 0.86 33.48 8.57
N HIS A 158 0.07 32.74 7.79
CA HIS A 158 -0.06 31.29 7.92
C HIS A 158 -0.13 30.61 6.57
N MET A 159 0.22 29.32 6.51
CA MET A 159 0.06 28.54 5.30
C MET A 159 -0.02 27.04 5.60
N ASN A 160 -0.66 26.32 4.69
CA ASN A 160 -0.62 24.87 4.68
C ASN A 160 -0.49 24.31 3.27
N THR A 161 -0.35 22.99 3.21
CA THR A 161 -0.38 22.25 1.95
C THR A 161 -1.40 21.14 2.03
N MET A 162 -2.04 20.82 0.91
CA MET A 162 -3.06 19.78 0.85
C MET A 162 -2.95 18.99 -0.45
N LEU A 163 -3.08 17.68 -0.38
CA LEU A 163 -3.23 16.84 -1.56
C LEU A 163 -4.68 16.93 -2.09
N PRO A 164 -4.93 16.80 -3.41
CA PRO A 164 -6.30 16.85 -3.95
C PRO A 164 -7.23 15.76 -3.42
N ASN A 165 -6.70 14.68 -2.84
CA ASN A 165 -7.48 13.65 -2.16
C ASN A 165 -7.94 14.06 -0.75
N GLY A 166 -7.61 15.27 -0.31
CA GLY A 166 -8.04 15.86 0.96
C GLY A 166 -7.06 15.71 2.12
N PHE A 167 -5.88 15.13 1.92
CA PHE A 167 -4.87 15.00 2.98
C PHE A 167 -4.18 16.35 3.26
N ILE A 168 -4.41 16.91 4.45
CA ILE A 168 -3.87 18.20 4.91
C ILE A 168 -2.52 18.01 5.59
N MET A 169 -1.55 18.86 5.28
CA MET A 169 -0.24 18.92 5.90
C MET A 169 0.01 20.35 6.38
N GLU A 170 -0.03 20.54 7.70
CA GLU A 170 0.04 21.83 8.35
C GLU A 170 0.93 21.78 9.59
N SER A 171 1.57 22.90 9.93
CA SER A 171 2.12 23.14 11.27
C SER A 171 1.59 24.46 11.78
N ASN A 172 0.87 24.47 12.90
CA ASN A 172 0.27 25.68 13.47
C ASN A 172 0.58 25.83 14.97
N GLY A 173 0.33 27.03 15.52
CA GLY A 173 0.73 27.37 16.89
C GLY A 173 0.01 26.62 18.00
N ASP A 174 -1.19 26.08 17.71
CA ASP A 174 -2.04 25.41 18.71
C ASP A 174 -1.78 23.90 18.76
N ASP A 175 -1.64 23.26 17.60
CA ASP A 175 -1.55 21.81 17.46
C ASP A 175 -0.15 21.33 17.03
N GLY A 176 0.75 22.24 16.65
CA GLY A 176 2.01 21.89 16.03
C GLY A 176 1.77 21.24 14.67
N THR A 177 2.49 20.16 14.37
CA THR A 177 2.31 19.39 13.14
C THR A 177 0.97 18.63 13.17
N CYS A 178 0.07 18.93 12.24
CA CYS A 178 -1.30 18.45 12.25
C CYS A 178 -1.86 18.15 10.85
N THR A 179 -2.98 17.44 10.81
CA THR A 179 -3.70 17.02 9.61
C THR A 179 -5.23 17.04 9.85
N ASN A 180 -6.01 16.44 8.96
CA ASN A 180 -7.46 16.32 9.07
C ASN A 180 -7.86 15.73 10.43
N GLY A 181 -8.70 16.46 11.18
CA GLY A 181 -9.19 16.02 12.48
C GLY A 181 -8.21 16.20 13.64
N THR A 182 -7.01 16.74 13.40
CA THR A 182 -6.00 17.02 14.44
C THR A 182 -5.51 18.47 14.45
N GLY A 183 -6.23 19.38 13.80
CA GLY A 183 -5.91 20.82 13.78
C GLY A 183 -5.76 21.44 12.39
N GLY A 184 -5.64 20.61 11.34
CA GLY A 184 -5.43 21.10 9.98
C GLY A 184 -6.68 21.73 9.35
N ALA A 185 -6.49 22.85 8.67
CA ALA A 185 -7.53 23.60 7.98
C ALA A 185 -7.67 23.22 6.50
N ASP A 186 -8.88 22.96 6.02
CA ASP A 186 -9.10 22.67 4.59
C ASP A 186 -8.96 23.94 3.72
N GLN A 187 -8.94 23.77 2.39
CA GLN A 187 -8.77 24.86 1.43
C GLN A 187 -9.91 25.89 1.41
N ASN A 188 -11.07 25.57 1.98
CA ASN A 188 -12.21 26.48 2.06
C ASN A 188 -12.27 27.24 3.39
N ASN A 189 -11.31 27.02 4.29
CA ASN A 189 -11.22 27.79 5.52
C ASN A 189 -11.10 29.30 5.18
N PRO A 190 -11.94 30.17 5.77
CA PRO A 190 -11.98 31.60 5.48
C PRO A 190 -10.69 32.37 5.82
N GLU A 191 -9.74 31.77 6.55
CA GLU A 191 -8.43 32.38 6.80
C GLU A 191 -7.57 32.47 5.52
N TRP A 192 -7.79 31.57 4.56
CA TRP A 192 -7.02 31.54 3.33
C TRP A 192 -7.46 32.65 2.37
N THR A 193 -6.49 33.43 1.92
CA THR A 193 -6.71 34.59 1.04
C THR A 193 -6.01 34.44 -0.31
N ASP A 194 -5.07 33.50 -0.42
CA ASP A 194 -4.34 33.18 -1.63
C ASP A 194 -4.15 31.66 -1.78
N HIS A 195 -4.36 31.16 -3.00
CA HIS A 195 -4.30 29.74 -3.31
C HIS A 195 -3.40 29.48 -4.51
N TRP A 196 -2.57 28.45 -4.36
CA TRP A 196 -1.62 28.03 -5.37
C TRP A 196 -1.68 26.52 -5.53
N TYR A 197 -1.22 26.02 -6.68
CA TYR A 197 -1.07 24.59 -6.88
C TYR A 197 0.28 24.26 -7.52
N LEU A 198 0.86 23.12 -7.15
CA LEU A 198 1.95 22.51 -7.88
C LEU A 198 1.36 21.72 -9.05
N PRO A 199 1.72 22.04 -10.31
CA PRO A 199 1.13 21.37 -11.48
C PRO A 199 1.33 19.86 -11.46
N GLY A 200 0.28 19.12 -11.81
CA GLY A 200 0.35 17.69 -12.11
C GLY A 200 0.32 17.39 -13.62
N PRO A 201 -0.08 16.16 -14.02
CA PRO A 201 -0.51 15.07 -13.14
C PRO A 201 0.67 14.51 -12.33
N VAL A 202 0.36 13.93 -11.16
CA VAL A 202 1.28 13.02 -10.48
C VAL A 202 1.50 11.83 -11.42
N THR A 203 2.76 11.55 -11.76
CA THR A 203 3.08 10.42 -12.61
C THR A 203 3.53 9.24 -11.78
N ALA A 204 3.16 8.05 -12.21
CA ALA A 204 3.83 6.84 -11.76
C ALA A 204 5.36 6.96 -12.01
N ASP A 205 6.15 6.45 -11.08
CA ASP A 205 7.60 6.38 -11.20
C ASP A 205 8.01 5.57 -12.44
N VAL A 206 8.41 6.25 -13.51
CA VAL A 206 8.93 5.60 -14.73
C VAL A 206 10.41 5.90 -14.91
N THR A 207 11.25 4.89 -14.73
CA THR A 207 12.66 4.93 -15.15
C THR A 207 12.78 4.66 -16.66
N PRO A 208 13.62 5.41 -17.41
CA PRO A 208 13.83 5.13 -18.83
C PRO A 208 14.63 3.84 -19.00
N VAL A 209 13.96 2.79 -19.45
CA VAL A 209 14.57 1.58 -19.98
C VAL A 209 14.48 1.60 -21.51
N THR A 210 15.65 1.59 -22.17
CA THR A 210 15.86 0.83 -23.43
C THR A 210 15.00 -0.42 -23.41
N PRO A 211 14.33 -0.84 -24.51
CA PRO A 211 13.16 -1.71 -24.47
C PRO A 211 13.39 -2.95 -23.60
N VAL A 212 12.95 -2.80 -22.36
CA VAL A 212 12.81 -3.80 -21.32
C VAL A 212 11.54 -3.36 -20.62
N THR A 213 10.59 -4.27 -20.54
CA THR A 213 9.31 -4.21 -19.84
C THR A 213 9.42 -3.50 -18.47
N PRO A 214 8.43 -2.71 -18.02
CA PRO A 214 8.48 -2.08 -16.70
C PRO A 214 8.57 -3.17 -15.61
N PRO A 215 9.33 -3.00 -14.50
CA PRO A 215 9.19 -3.88 -13.36
C PRO A 215 7.77 -3.69 -12.79
N PRO A 216 7.02 -4.78 -12.56
CA PRO A 216 5.71 -4.70 -11.94
C PRO A 216 5.79 -4.01 -10.57
N VAL A 217 4.73 -3.29 -10.17
CA VAL A 217 4.43 -3.14 -8.75
C VAL A 217 4.23 -4.56 -8.26
N THR A 218 5.19 -5.10 -7.53
CA THR A 218 5.07 -6.45 -7.03
C THR A 218 3.97 -6.45 -5.98
N PRO A 219 2.85 -7.18 -6.16
CA PRO A 219 1.87 -7.33 -5.10
C PRO A 219 2.61 -7.86 -3.86
N VAL A 220 2.33 -7.29 -2.68
CA VAL A 220 2.70 -7.94 -1.42
C VAL A 220 1.55 -8.83 -1.06
N LEU A 221 1.81 -10.13 -1.03
CA LEU A 221 0.85 -11.12 -0.55
C LEU A 221 1.12 -11.39 0.93
N PHE A 222 0.06 -11.68 1.68
CA PHE A 222 0.17 -12.10 3.08
C PHE A 222 -0.11 -13.60 3.24
N GLY A 223 0.67 -14.23 4.10
CA GLY A 223 0.52 -15.61 4.54
C GLY A 223 0.50 -15.71 6.05
N ILE A 224 0.22 -16.91 6.53
CA ILE A 224 0.35 -17.28 7.94
C ILE A 224 1.04 -18.62 8.05
N ASP A 225 1.74 -18.85 9.16
CA ASP A 225 2.15 -20.17 9.57
C ASP A 225 1.40 -20.66 10.81
N ILE A 226 1.06 -21.96 10.82
CA ILE A 226 0.21 -22.60 11.84
C ILE A 226 0.67 -24.02 12.15
N SER A 227 0.33 -24.49 13.36
CA SER A 227 0.62 -25.83 13.85
C SER A 227 -0.46 -26.33 14.79
N ASN A 228 -0.27 -27.52 15.35
CA ASN A 228 -1.10 -28.03 16.43
C ASN A 228 -1.26 -27.07 17.62
N ASN A 229 -0.30 -26.17 17.89
CA ASN A 229 -0.38 -25.20 18.98
C ASN A 229 -1.57 -24.24 18.82
N ASN A 230 -1.97 -23.94 17.58
CA ASN A 230 -3.11 -23.07 17.28
C ASN A 230 -4.45 -23.79 17.46
N PHE A 231 -4.44 -25.12 17.57
CA PHE A 231 -5.64 -25.96 17.62
C PHE A 231 -5.69 -26.87 18.85
N GLY A 232 -5.13 -26.48 20.00
CA GLY A 232 -5.26 -27.24 21.25
C GLY A 232 -4.17 -28.29 21.52
N GLY A 233 -3.10 -28.25 20.72
CA GLY A 233 -1.88 -29.04 20.94
C GLY A 233 -1.95 -30.45 20.36
N PRO A 234 -0.88 -31.25 20.56
CA PRO A 234 -0.70 -32.50 19.83
C PRO A 234 -1.52 -33.68 20.40
N THR A 235 -1.98 -33.58 21.65
CA THR A 235 -2.69 -34.69 22.33
C THR A 235 -4.18 -34.71 22.02
N SER A 236 -4.80 -33.53 21.90
CA SER A 236 -6.25 -33.37 21.71
C SER A 236 -6.57 -32.20 20.78
N PRO A 237 -6.12 -32.24 19.52
CA PRO A 237 -6.32 -31.13 18.60
C PRO A 237 -7.80 -30.95 18.24
N ASN A 238 -8.24 -29.70 18.13
CA ASN A 238 -9.56 -29.29 17.67
C ASN A 238 -9.64 -29.31 16.13
N LEU A 239 -9.60 -30.53 15.57
CA LEU A 239 -9.63 -30.73 14.12
C LEU A 239 -10.91 -30.18 13.47
N GLY A 240 -12.02 -30.12 14.22
CA GLY A 240 -13.30 -29.60 13.73
C GLY A 240 -13.31 -28.09 13.48
N ALA A 241 -12.40 -27.32 14.09
CA ALA A 241 -12.31 -25.88 13.89
C ALA A 241 -11.55 -25.49 12.60
N ILE A 242 -10.67 -26.38 12.11
CA ILE A 242 -9.75 -26.09 11.01
C ILE A 242 -10.46 -25.66 9.71
N PRO A 243 -11.53 -26.35 9.23
CA PRO A 243 -12.17 -25.94 7.98
C PRO A 243 -12.78 -24.53 8.04
N GLY A 244 -13.41 -24.18 9.16
CA GLY A 244 -13.99 -22.85 9.37
C GLY A 244 -12.91 -21.78 9.50
N PHE A 245 -11.81 -22.10 10.17
CA PHE A 245 -10.65 -21.23 10.30
C PHE A 245 -10.02 -20.93 8.93
N VAL A 246 -9.70 -21.95 8.12
CA VAL A 246 -9.10 -21.73 6.78
C VAL A 246 -10.02 -20.92 5.87
N ALA A 247 -11.33 -21.18 5.91
CA ALA A 247 -12.29 -20.39 5.15
C ALA A 247 -12.30 -18.91 5.58
N GLU A 248 -12.08 -18.60 6.85
CA GLU A 248 -12.00 -17.23 7.33
C GLU A 248 -10.68 -16.54 6.94
N VAL A 249 -9.56 -17.27 7.02
CA VAL A 249 -8.24 -16.82 6.52
C VAL A 249 -8.33 -16.36 5.06
N VAL A 250 -8.99 -17.15 4.21
CA VAL A 250 -9.22 -16.80 2.80
C VAL A 250 -10.09 -15.55 2.66
N LYS A 251 -11.17 -15.43 3.46
CA LYS A 251 -12.03 -14.23 3.44
C LYS A 251 -11.31 -12.96 3.89
N GLU A 252 -10.36 -13.08 4.81
CA GLU A 252 -9.53 -11.97 5.28
C GLU A 252 -8.45 -11.56 4.26
N GLY A 253 -8.29 -12.32 3.16
CA GLY A 253 -7.44 -11.96 2.02
C GLY A 253 -6.02 -12.55 2.06
N PHE A 254 -5.77 -13.53 2.91
CA PHE A 254 -4.49 -14.26 2.92
C PHE A 254 -4.36 -15.17 1.69
N SER A 255 -3.14 -15.29 1.19
CA SER A 255 -2.82 -15.90 -0.10
C SER A 255 -2.16 -17.27 -0.01
N TRP A 256 -1.60 -17.66 1.15
CA TRP A 256 -1.11 -19.01 1.42
C TRP A 256 -1.09 -19.33 2.92
N ILE A 257 -0.87 -20.60 3.23
CA ILE A 257 -0.70 -21.11 4.59
C ILE A 257 0.56 -21.99 4.66
N GLU A 258 1.39 -21.79 5.68
CA GLU A 258 2.50 -22.67 6.03
C GLU A 258 2.07 -23.54 7.22
N ALA A 259 2.10 -24.86 7.07
CA ALA A 259 1.51 -25.77 8.05
C ALA A 259 2.52 -26.78 8.57
N LYS A 260 2.70 -26.87 9.90
CA LYS A 260 3.61 -27.85 10.50
C LYS A 260 3.17 -29.24 10.10
N ALA A 261 4.04 -30.02 9.47
CA ALA A 261 3.80 -31.43 9.17
C ALA A 261 4.51 -32.33 10.16
N SER A 262 5.75 -32.01 10.52
CA SER A 262 6.55 -32.85 11.42
C SER A 262 7.67 -32.08 12.12
N GLU A 263 8.27 -32.73 13.11
CA GLU A 263 9.44 -32.25 13.84
C GLU A 263 10.36 -33.42 14.16
N GLY A 264 11.65 -33.25 13.86
CA GLY A 264 12.66 -34.27 14.11
C GLY A 264 12.29 -35.65 13.59
N SER A 265 12.80 -36.68 14.25
CA SER A 265 12.66 -38.08 13.81
C SER A 265 11.37 -38.77 14.22
N THR A 266 10.53 -38.16 15.08
CA THR A 266 9.41 -38.89 15.70
C THR A 266 8.09 -38.14 15.79
N PHE A 267 8.08 -36.81 15.69
CA PHE A 267 6.85 -36.04 15.84
C PHE A 267 6.19 -35.78 14.48
N ALA A 268 4.94 -36.19 14.34
CA ALA A 268 4.07 -35.82 13.24
C ALA A 268 2.96 -34.91 13.78
N ASP A 269 2.73 -33.77 13.14
CA ASP A 269 1.70 -32.84 13.55
C ASP A 269 0.31 -33.41 13.22
N PRO A 270 -0.56 -33.65 14.21
CA PRO A 270 -1.86 -34.27 13.98
C PRO A 270 -2.85 -33.37 13.24
N THR A 271 -2.58 -32.07 13.11
CA THR A 271 -3.45 -31.10 12.46
C THR A 271 -3.17 -30.96 10.97
N PHE A 272 -1.95 -31.28 10.51
CA PHE A 272 -1.53 -31.14 9.12
C PHE A 272 -2.51 -31.76 8.11
N PRO A 273 -3.00 -33.02 8.27
CA PRO A 273 -3.90 -33.60 7.28
C PRO A 273 -5.20 -32.82 7.15
N ALA A 274 -5.74 -32.29 8.25
CA ALA A 274 -6.97 -31.50 8.24
C ALA A 274 -6.75 -30.11 7.63
N ILE A 275 -5.60 -29.48 7.91
CA ILE A 275 -5.21 -28.19 7.30
C ILE A 275 -5.06 -28.36 5.80
N TYR A 276 -4.29 -29.35 5.35
CA TYR A 276 -4.07 -29.64 3.93
C TYR A 276 -5.40 -29.83 3.18
N GLN A 277 -6.31 -30.64 3.72
CA GLN A 277 -7.64 -30.85 3.11
C GLN A 277 -8.49 -29.58 3.09
N ALA A 278 -8.43 -28.76 4.13
CA ALA A 278 -9.14 -27.49 4.18
C ALA A 278 -8.57 -26.48 3.16
N CYS A 279 -7.24 -26.45 2.97
CA CYS A 279 -6.59 -25.61 1.97
C CYS A 279 -7.01 -26.02 0.55
N LEU A 280 -6.99 -27.33 0.25
CA LEU A 280 -7.49 -27.86 -1.03
C LEU A 280 -8.95 -27.50 -1.29
N ALA A 281 -9.80 -27.57 -0.25
CA ALA A 281 -11.23 -27.25 -0.38
C ALA A 281 -11.51 -25.76 -0.63
N ASN A 282 -10.56 -24.87 -0.31
CA ASN A 282 -10.69 -23.42 -0.48
C ASN A 282 -9.77 -22.86 -1.58
N ASP A 283 -9.07 -23.71 -2.33
CA ASP A 283 -8.09 -23.32 -3.37
C ASP A 283 -7.03 -22.31 -2.88
N ILE A 284 -6.61 -22.44 -1.62
CA ILE A 284 -5.50 -21.65 -1.06
C ILE A 284 -4.21 -22.50 -1.07
N PRO A 285 -3.09 -21.99 -1.65
CA PRO A 285 -1.80 -22.65 -1.58
C PRO A 285 -1.38 -22.98 -0.15
N VAL A 286 -0.78 -24.15 0.02
CA VAL A 286 -0.24 -24.62 1.29
C VAL A 286 1.16 -25.16 1.10
N VAL A 287 2.05 -24.88 2.05
CA VAL A 287 3.37 -25.49 2.18
C VAL A 287 3.44 -26.24 3.50
N ALA A 288 4.02 -27.43 3.49
CA ALA A 288 4.24 -28.19 4.71
C ALA A 288 5.59 -27.79 5.31
N TYR A 289 5.70 -27.52 6.61
CA TYR A 289 7.00 -27.29 7.23
C TYR A 289 7.45 -28.44 8.14
N HIS A 290 8.76 -28.67 8.15
CA HIS A 290 9.43 -29.60 9.02
C HIS A 290 10.39 -28.86 9.94
N TYR A 291 10.16 -28.95 11.25
CA TYR A 291 11.06 -28.41 12.25
C TYR A 291 12.29 -29.31 12.40
N VAL A 292 13.46 -28.78 12.03
CA VAL A 292 14.74 -29.48 12.06
C VAL A 292 15.22 -29.63 13.50
N ASP A 293 15.65 -30.84 13.87
CA ASP A 293 16.35 -31.07 15.14
C ASP A 293 17.70 -31.79 14.91
N THR A 294 18.36 -32.18 16.00
CA THR A 294 19.66 -32.88 15.97
C THR A 294 19.55 -34.41 15.86
N SER A 295 18.34 -34.94 15.65
CA SER A 295 18.13 -36.38 15.47
C SER A 295 18.57 -36.83 14.07
N ASN A 296 18.60 -38.16 13.83
CA ASN A 296 19.15 -38.71 12.59
C ASN A 296 18.45 -38.13 11.33
N PRO A 297 19.21 -37.55 10.37
CA PRO A 297 18.65 -36.91 9.17
C PRO A 297 17.71 -37.79 8.33
N ASP A 298 18.09 -39.06 8.08
CA ASP A 298 17.27 -39.99 7.30
C ASP A 298 15.95 -40.32 8.01
N SER A 299 15.98 -40.40 9.35
CA SER A 299 14.79 -40.56 10.17
C SER A 299 13.90 -39.32 10.15
N GLN A 300 14.47 -38.11 10.13
CA GLN A 300 13.70 -36.86 9.98
C GLN A 300 12.95 -36.83 8.64
N ALA A 301 13.65 -37.17 7.53
CA ALA A 301 13.04 -37.27 6.21
C ALA A 301 11.95 -38.35 6.15
N SER A 302 12.19 -39.51 6.77
CA SER A 302 11.22 -40.61 6.84
C SER A 302 9.98 -40.21 7.64
N ASN A 303 10.16 -39.50 8.76
CA ASN A 303 9.07 -39.00 9.60
C ASN A 303 8.23 -37.95 8.85
N CYS A 304 8.87 -36.98 8.19
CA CYS A 304 8.15 -36.01 7.37
C CYS A 304 7.36 -36.66 6.25
N LYS A 305 7.97 -37.59 5.50
CA LYS A 305 7.28 -38.35 4.45
C LYS A 305 6.07 -39.11 4.97
N ALA A 306 6.16 -39.70 6.16
CA ALA A 306 5.05 -40.37 6.80
C ALA A 306 3.94 -39.39 7.23
N ALA A 307 4.30 -38.24 7.80
CA ALA A 307 3.36 -37.21 8.23
C ALA A 307 2.58 -36.57 7.07
N LEU A 308 3.23 -36.38 5.92
CA LEU A 308 2.57 -35.92 4.70
C LEU A 308 1.52 -36.92 4.18
N ASN A 309 1.70 -38.22 4.46
CA ASN A 309 0.78 -39.29 4.08
C ASN A 309 0.33 -39.22 2.60
N GLY A 310 1.27 -38.90 1.71
CA GLY A 310 1.02 -38.78 0.26
C GLY A 310 0.41 -37.46 -0.20
N ALA A 311 0.33 -36.44 0.67
CA ALA A 311 0.01 -35.07 0.27
C ALA A 311 1.00 -34.59 -0.81
N ASP A 312 0.46 -34.03 -1.90
CA ASP A 312 1.25 -33.38 -2.95
C ASP A 312 1.44 -31.92 -2.56
N VAL A 313 2.57 -31.64 -1.91
CA VAL A 313 2.87 -30.35 -1.29
C VAL A 313 4.38 -30.12 -1.23
N GLY A 314 4.81 -28.88 -1.44
CA GLY A 314 6.19 -28.48 -1.19
C GLY A 314 6.53 -28.49 0.30
N ILE A 315 7.82 -28.60 0.61
CA ILE A 315 8.32 -28.57 1.99
C ILE A 315 9.12 -27.31 2.26
N MET A 316 8.85 -26.70 3.43
CA MET A 316 9.73 -25.77 4.10
C MET A 316 10.57 -26.48 5.16
N LEU A 317 11.90 -26.36 5.12
CA LEU A 317 12.73 -26.75 6.26
C LEU A 317 12.84 -25.57 7.22
N ASP A 318 12.47 -25.78 8.47
CA ASP A 318 12.53 -24.79 9.54
C ASP A 318 13.78 -25.07 10.40
N TRP A 319 14.83 -24.28 10.17
CA TRP A 319 16.11 -24.38 10.87
C TRP A 319 16.31 -23.19 11.80
N GLU A 320 15.90 -23.40 13.04
CA GLU A 320 16.05 -22.45 14.13
C GLU A 320 16.55 -23.14 15.41
N THR A 321 16.27 -22.57 16.58
CA THR A 321 16.65 -23.12 17.89
C THR A 321 16.52 -24.65 17.94
N ASN A 322 17.50 -25.35 18.51
CA ASN A 322 17.55 -26.83 18.56
C ASN A 322 17.82 -27.57 17.24
N GLY A 323 17.89 -26.87 16.11
CA GLY A 323 18.20 -27.43 14.79
C GLY A 323 19.66 -27.83 14.55
N GLY A 324 20.53 -27.63 15.54
CA GLY A 324 21.96 -27.96 15.44
C GLY A 324 22.76 -26.95 14.60
N ASP A 325 24.01 -27.30 14.32
CA ASP A 325 24.89 -26.48 13.48
C ASP A 325 24.54 -26.61 11.98
N PHE A 326 25.22 -25.82 11.14
CA PHE A 326 24.98 -25.84 9.70
C PHE A 326 25.27 -27.21 9.07
N SER A 327 26.24 -27.97 9.62
CA SER A 327 26.53 -29.32 9.12
C SER A 327 25.36 -30.27 9.38
N ASN A 328 24.64 -30.12 10.49
CA ASN A 328 23.41 -30.86 10.75
C ASN A 328 22.32 -30.49 9.73
N TYR A 329 22.12 -29.18 9.49
CA TYR A 329 21.15 -28.69 8.51
C TYR A 329 21.42 -29.21 7.10
N GLU A 330 22.66 -29.14 6.61
CA GLU A 330 23.06 -29.69 5.31
C GLU A 330 22.76 -31.19 5.22
N ALA A 331 23.02 -31.94 6.29
CA ALA A 331 22.74 -33.37 6.33
C ALA A 331 21.22 -33.68 6.24
N VAL A 332 20.39 -32.88 6.91
CA VAL A 332 18.92 -32.99 6.82
C VAL A 332 18.42 -32.61 5.43
N TRP A 333 18.92 -31.52 4.85
CA TRP A 333 18.60 -31.11 3.49
C TRP A 333 18.90 -32.22 2.47
N HIS A 334 20.07 -32.86 2.58
CA HIS A 334 20.44 -34.00 1.75
C HIS A 334 19.56 -35.24 1.98
N ALA A 335 19.18 -35.53 3.24
CA ALA A 335 18.28 -36.64 3.54
C ALA A 335 16.89 -36.45 2.92
N PHE A 336 16.33 -35.24 2.98
CA PHE A 336 15.03 -34.91 2.39
C PHE A 336 15.05 -35.04 0.86
N THR A 337 16.06 -34.47 0.22
CA THR A 337 16.22 -34.58 -1.24
C THR A 337 16.44 -36.03 -1.68
N ASN A 338 17.25 -36.82 -0.96
CA ASN A 338 17.45 -38.25 -1.23
C ASN A 338 16.17 -39.08 -1.00
N ALA A 339 15.30 -38.68 -0.08
CA ALA A 339 14.00 -39.31 0.15
C ALA A 339 12.94 -38.98 -0.92
N GLY A 340 13.29 -38.11 -1.89
CA GLY A 340 12.43 -37.65 -2.97
C GLY A 340 11.42 -36.59 -2.52
N LEU A 341 11.69 -35.91 -1.41
CA LEU A 341 10.86 -34.79 -0.94
C LEU A 341 11.29 -33.49 -1.63
N THR A 342 10.31 -32.67 -2.02
CA THR A 342 10.58 -31.41 -2.72
C THR A 342 10.67 -30.27 -1.72
N ILE A 343 11.89 -29.86 -1.40
CA ILE A 343 12.14 -28.63 -0.65
C ILE A 343 11.87 -27.44 -1.59
N VAL A 344 11.02 -26.53 -1.15
CA VAL A 344 10.63 -25.30 -1.86
C VAL A 344 10.97 -24.04 -1.08
N LEU A 345 10.95 -24.13 0.26
CA LEU A 345 11.25 -23.03 1.17
C LEU A 345 12.22 -23.48 2.27
N GLU A 346 12.90 -22.52 2.85
CA GLU A 346 13.82 -22.72 3.96
C GLU A 346 13.68 -21.54 4.92
N TYR A 347 13.14 -21.78 6.11
CA TYR A 347 13.02 -20.79 7.17
C TYR A 347 14.30 -20.77 7.99
N ILE A 348 14.99 -19.64 7.94
CA ILE A 348 16.31 -19.45 8.56
C ILE A 348 16.33 -18.05 9.17
N PRO A 349 16.00 -17.86 10.45
CA PRO A 349 16.09 -16.56 11.09
C PRO A 349 17.51 -16.00 11.04
N GLN A 350 17.66 -14.73 10.65
CA GLN A 350 18.99 -14.12 10.53
C GLN A 350 19.77 -14.19 11.84
N TRP A 351 19.11 -13.96 12.98
CA TRP A 351 19.74 -14.02 14.30
C TRP A 351 20.26 -15.43 14.63
N TYR A 352 19.55 -16.48 14.20
CA TYR A 352 19.95 -17.86 14.45
C TYR A 352 21.13 -18.22 13.55
N TRP A 353 21.04 -17.88 12.25
CA TRP A 353 22.14 -18.01 11.30
C TRP A 353 23.42 -17.32 11.78
N GLU A 354 23.33 -16.09 12.30
CA GLU A 354 24.45 -15.36 12.89
C GLU A 354 25.05 -16.13 14.09
N SER A 355 24.19 -16.68 14.95
CA SER A 355 24.61 -17.49 16.11
C SER A 355 25.36 -18.77 15.73
N GLN A 356 25.12 -19.30 14.52
CA GLN A 356 25.81 -20.47 13.97
C GLN A 356 27.14 -20.11 13.28
N GLY A 357 27.61 -18.86 13.42
CA GLY A 357 28.86 -18.40 12.83
C GLY A 357 28.72 -17.87 11.41
N SER A 358 27.50 -17.50 10.99
CA SER A 358 27.22 -16.90 9.68
C SER A 358 27.68 -17.76 8.48
N PRO A 359 27.29 -19.04 8.42
CA PRO A 359 27.70 -19.95 7.34
C PRO A 359 27.22 -19.47 5.96
N ASP A 360 27.90 -19.88 4.90
CA ASP A 360 27.43 -19.67 3.52
C ASP A 360 26.29 -20.66 3.22
N LEU A 361 25.09 -20.13 2.95
CA LEU A 361 23.89 -20.92 2.68
C LEU A 361 23.82 -21.38 1.22
N SER A 362 24.68 -20.88 0.33
CA SER A 362 24.67 -21.28 -1.09
C SER A 362 25.02 -22.75 -1.35
N ALA A 363 25.55 -23.44 -0.33
CA ALA A 363 25.86 -24.87 -0.37
C ALA A 363 24.60 -25.76 -0.43
N VAL A 364 23.48 -25.28 0.11
CA VAL A 364 22.16 -25.89 -0.09
C VAL A 364 21.41 -25.09 -1.15
N SER A 365 20.66 -25.77 -2.02
CA SER A 365 19.94 -25.10 -3.11
C SER A 365 18.66 -24.45 -2.58
N VAL A 366 18.81 -23.30 -1.92
CA VAL A 366 17.71 -22.50 -1.40
C VAL A 366 16.86 -21.99 -2.56
N LYS A 367 15.68 -22.58 -2.77
CA LYS A 367 14.73 -22.11 -3.79
C LYS A 367 14.02 -20.84 -3.36
N GLY A 368 13.66 -20.76 -2.08
CA GLY A 368 13.11 -19.57 -1.44
C GLY A 368 13.49 -19.54 0.03
N MET A 369 14.13 -18.45 0.47
CA MET A 369 14.45 -18.24 1.88
C MET A 369 13.33 -17.46 2.56
N VAL A 370 12.88 -17.96 3.70
CA VAL A 370 12.01 -17.25 4.64
C VAL A 370 12.89 -16.72 5.76
N SER A 371 12.90 -15.40 5.95
CA SER A 371 13.56 -14.75 7.08
C SER A 371 12.53 -14.38 8.16
N SER A 372 12.98 -14.20 9.41
CA SER A 372 12.15 -13.58 10.44
C SER A 372 12.78 -12.33 11.02
N ASN A 373 11.97 -11.27 11.12
CA ASN A 373 12.33 -10.00 11.75
C ASN A 373 11.07 -9.30 12.24
N TRP A 374 10.74 -9.54 13.52
CA TRP A 374 9.44 -9.19 14.06
C TRP A 374 9.32 -7.72 14.45
N VAL A 375 8.19 -7.12 14.06
CA VAL A 375 7.75 -5.83 14.59
C VAL A 375 7.17 -5.99 16.00
N ASN A 376 7.15 -4.89 16.75
CA ASN A 376 6.46 -4.85 18.04
C ASN A 376 4.96 -4.56 17.85
N GLY A 377 4.13 -5.07 18.75
CA GLY A 377 2.69 -4.80 18.80
C GLY A 377 1.85 -5.97 18.30
N SER A 378 0.54 -5.75 18.23
CA SER A 378 -0.45 -6.70 17.74
C SER A 378 -1.55 -5.96 16.97
N GLY A 379 -2.22 -6.66 16.06
CA GLY A 379 -3.22 -6.06 15.16
C GLY A 379 -3.31 -6.80 13.84
N TYR A 380 -4.04 -6.26 12.87
CA TYR A 380 -4.13 -6.86 11.53
C TYR A 380 -2.78 -6.92 10.84
N ALA A 381 -2.51 -8.02 10.12
CA ALA A 381 -1.26 -8.27 9.41
C ALA A 381 -0.83 -7.08 8.52
N TYR A 382 -1.77 -6.52 7.74
CA TYR A 382 -1.50 -5.36 6.89
C TYR A 382 -1.02 -4.12 7.66
N ASN A 383 -1.53 -3.89 8.88
CA ASN A 383 -1.12 -2.76 9.71
C ASN A 383 0.24 -2.99 10.39
N LEU A 384 0.59 -4.26 10.63
CA LEU A 384 1.86 -4.65 11.24
C LEU A 384 3.00 -4.76 10.21
N TYR A 385 2.68 -4.93 8.93
CA TYR A 385 3.67 -5.11 7.89
C TYR A 385 4.59 -3.87 7.76
N PRO A 386 5.90 -4.01 7.98
CA PRO A 386 6.82 -2.88 8.03
C PRO A 386 7.26 -2.35 6.64
N GLY A 387 6.75 -2.95 5.55
CA GLY A 387 7.05 -2.55 4.18
C GLY A 387 8.25 -3.28 3.56
N ASP A 388 8.40 -3.12 2.24
CA ASP A 388 9.37 -3.86 1.41
C ASP A 388 10.84 -3.45 1.64
N SER A 389 11.05 -2.32 2.31
CA SER A 389 12.37 -1.82 2.71
C SER A 389 12.77 -2.24 4.12
N TRP A 390 11.94 -3.03 4.82
CA TRP A 390 12.27 -3.50 6.16
C TRP A 390 13.55 -4.32 6.19
N GLY A 391 14.33 -4.19 7.27
CA GLY A 391 15.63 -4.85 7.41
C GLY A 391 15.55 -6.38 7.32
N GLY A 392 14.39 -6.98 7.63
CA GLY A 392 14.16 -8.42 7.46
C GLY A 392 14.31 -8.93 6.03
N TRP A 393 14.25 -8.06 5.03
CA TRP A 393 14.47 -8.39 3.61
C TRP A 393 15.94 -8.41 3.18
N ALA A 394 16.87 -8.05 4.08
CA ALA A 394 18.29 -8.00 3.79
C ALA A 394 18.84 -9.40 3.43
N SER A 395 19.80 -9.44 2.50
CA SER A 395 20.46 -10.70 2.14
C SER A 395 21.47 -11.12 3.20
N TYR A 396 21.55 -12.42 3.48
CA TYR A 396 22.55 -13.03 4.36
C TYR A 396 22.86 -14.44 3.90
N GLY A 397 24.04 -14.96 4.27
CA GLY A 397 24.48 -16.29 3.85
C GLY A 397 24.57 -16.48 2.32
N GLY A 398 24.70 -15.40 1.54
CA GLY A 398 24.72 -15.47 0.07
C GLY A 398 23.35 -15.60 -0.59
N VAL A 399 22.26 -15.53 0.18
CA VAL A 399 20.87 -15.70 -0.29
C VAL A 399 20.03 -14.47 0.07
N THR A 400 19.01 -14.17 -0.73
CA THR A 400 18.06 -13.07 -0.49
C THR A 400 16.70 -13.65 -0.06
N PRO A 401 16.10 -13.19 1.06
CA PRO A 401 14.76 -13.59 1.46
C PRO A 401 13.70 -13.25 0.40
N VAL A 402 12.82 -14.21 0.14
CA VAL A 402 11.64 -14.05 -0.74
C VAL A 402 10.35 -13.95 0.06
N ILE A 403 10.34 -14.50 1.29
CA ILE A 403 9.28 -14.33 2.28
C ILE A 403 9.89 -13.75 3.55
N LEU A 404 9.14 -12.89 4.23
CA LEU A 404 9.47 -12.32 5.53
C LEU A 404 8.36 -12.65 6.53
N GLN A 405 8.67 -13.41 7.57
CA GLN A 405 7.86 -13.51 8.77
C GLN A 405 8.08 -12.25 9.63
N PHE A 406 7.12 -11.34 9.63
CA PHE A 406 7.28 -10.00 10.20
C PHE A 406 6.61 -9.83 11.56
N THR A 407 5.85 -10.80 12.05
CA THR A 407 5.24 -10.75 13.38
C THR A 407 4.81 -12.14 13.84
N SER A 408 4.70 -12.30 15.16
CA SER A 408 4.05 -13.44 15.82
C SER A 408 2.72 -13.08 16.51
N GLN A 409 2.19 -11.90 16.21
CA GLN A 409 1.07 -11.28 16.93
C GLN A 409 0.02 -10.67 15.99
N ALA A 410 -0.10 -11.19 14.77
CA ALA A 410 -1.14 -10.78 13.84
C ALA A 410 -2.51 -11.31 14.27
N GLN A 411 -3.53 -10.48 14.19
CA GLN A 411 -4.92 -10.89 14.40
C GLN A 411 -5.47 -11.43 13.08
N VAL A 412 -5.71 -12.73 13.03
CA VAL A 412 -6.16 -13.46 11.83
C VAL A 412 -7.22 -14.47 12.22
N ALA A 413 -8.39 -14.43 11.58
CA ALA A 413 -9.51 -15.33 11.84
C ALA A 413 -9.85 -15.47 13.34
N GLY A 414 -9.73 -14.36 14.08
CA GLY A 414 -9.96 -14.31 15.53
C GLY A 414 -8.86 -14.91 16.41
N MET A 415 -7.69 -15.27 15.86
CA MET A 415 -6.52 -15.77 16.56
C MET A 415 -5.33 -14.80 16.49
N SER A 416 -4.39 -14.93 17.42
CA SER A 416 -3.08 -14.28 17.34
C SER A 416 -2.10 -15.27 16.70
N LEU A 417 -1.60 -14.95 15.52
CA LEU A 417 -0.78 -15.83 14.69
C LEU A 417 0.50 -15.16 14.20
N ASP A 418 1.42 -16.00 13.75
CA ASP A 418 2.55 -15.59 12.93
C ASP A 418 2.03 -15.17 11.54
N ALA A 419 2.64 -14.13 10.97
CA ALA A 419 2.26 -13.63 9.66
C ALA A 419 3.46 -13.26 8.79
N ASP A 420 3.28 -13.56 7.52
CA ASP A 420 4.31 -13.56 6.50
C ASP A 420 3.95 -12.63 5.35
N ALA A 421 4.97 -12.05 4.73
CA ALA A 421 4.84 -11.26 3.52
C ALA A 421 5.65 -11.89 2.39
N PHE A 422 5.11 -11.93 1.19
CA PHE A 422 5.79 -12.38 -0.03
C PHE A 422 5.80 -11.25 -1.06
N ARG A 423 7.00 -10.96 -1.60
CA ARG A 423 7.19 -9.98 -2.67
C ARG A 423 7.07 -10.67 -4.02
N GLY A 424 5.84 -10.86 -4.49
CA GLY A 424 5.57 -11.45 -5.80
C GLY A 424 4.08 -11.47 -6.14
N SER A 425 3.76 -11.77 -7.39
CA SER A 425 2.38 -12.08 -7.76
C SER A 425 1.95 -13.44 -7.18
N LEU A 426 0.63 -13.71 -7.15
CA LEU A 426 0.12 -15.02 -6.75
C LEU A 426 0.63 -16.14 -7.66
N ALA A 427 0.87 -15.84 -8.94
CA ALA A 427 1.48 -16.77 -9.87
C ALA A 427 2.94 -17.08 -9.50
N ASP A 428 3.71 -16.07 -9.08
CA ASP A 428 5.09 -16.26 -8.62
C ASP A 428 5.13 -17.10 -7.33
N LEU A 429 4.19 -16.86 -6.41
CA LEU A 429 4.04 -17.65 -5.20
C LEU A 429 3.69 -19.11 -5.52
N LYS A 430 2.67 -19.34 -6.36
CA LYS A 430 2.28 -20.70 -6.79
C LYS A 430 3.44 -21.43 -7.49
N ALA A 431 4.21 -20.72 -8.32
CA ALA A 431 5.40 -21.27 -8.97
C ALA A 431 6.51 -21.60 -7.96
N LEU A 432 6.77 -20.73 -6.98
CA LEU A 432 7.73 -20.95 -5.91
C LEU A 432 7.38 -22.20 -5.09
N LEU A 433 6.11 -22.34 -4.72
CA LEU A 433 5.61 -23.46 -3.91
C LEU A 433 5.46 -24.77 -4.70
N GLY A 434 5.67 -24.75 -6.02
CA GLY A 434 5.54 -25.93 -6.87
C GLY A 434 4.10 -26.36 -7.13
N THR A 435 3.11 -25.52 -6.81
CA THR A 435 1.71 -25.75 -7.18
C THR A 435 1.55 -25.34 -8.64
N THR A 436 1.35 -26.32 -9.53
CA THR A 436 1.12 -26.02 -10.96
C THR A 436 -0.14 -25.19 -11.08
N PRO A 437 -0.16 -24.07 -11.83
CA PRO A 437 -1.41 -23.38 -12.13
C PRO A 437 -2.34 -24.38 -12.80
N SER A 438 -3.48 -24.66 -12.19
CA SER A 438 -4.60 -25.26 -12.90
C SER A 438 -4.85 -24.40 -14.14
N GLN A 439 -4.66 -25.02 -15.30
CA GLN A 439 -4.87 -24.40 -16.60
C GLN A 439 -6.38 -24.12 -16.73
N GLY A 440 -6.83 -22.98 -16.20
CA GLY A 440 -8.25 -22.63 -16.11
C GLY A 440 -8.58 -21.45 -15.18
N ASP A 441 -7.74 -21.12 -14.20
CA ASP A 441 -8.17 -20.28 -13.08
C ASP A 441 -7.57 -18.87 -13.09
N ASP A 442 -8.07 -18.05 -14.02
CA ASP A 442 -8.45 -16.65 -13.80
C ASP A 442 -9.06 -16.07 -15.10
N PRO A 443 -10.40 -16.03 -15.25
CA PRO A 443 -11.02 -15.45 -16.44
C PRO A 443 -10.77 -13.94 -16.58
N LEU A 444 -10.29 -13.25 -15.53
CA LEU A 444 -9.96 -11.82 -15.56
C LEU A 444 -8.54 -11.54 -16.04
N MET A 445 -7.59 -12.46 -15.83
CA MET A 445 -6.17 -12.29 -16.21
C MET A 445 -5.84 -12.78 -17.63
N ALA A 446 -6.77 -13.47 -18.30
CA ALA A 446 -6.68 -13.75 -19.73
C ALA A 446 -7.01 -12.52 -20.61
N LEU A 447 -7.42 -11.41 -19.97
CA LEU A 447 -7.89 -10.19 -20.61
C LEU A 447 -6.81 -9.12 -20.55
N SER A 448 -6.53 -8.48 -21.69
CA SER A 448 -5.70 -7.29 -21.77
C SER A 448 -6.26 -6.17 -20.88
N SER A 449 -5.42 -5.19 -20.50
CA SER A 449 -5.86 -4.06 -19.65
C SER A 449 -7.09 -3.34 -20.20
N ALA A 450 -7.23 -3.24 -21.54
CA ALA A 450 -8.42 -2.68 -22.19
C ALA A 450 -9.68 -3.53 -21.97
N GLN A 451 -9.54 -4.86 -21.93
CA GLN A 451 -10.66 -5.78 -21.67
C GLN A 451 -11.07 -5.79 -20.20
N GLN A 452 -10.12 -5.63 -19.27
CA GLN A 452 -10.41 -5.49 -17.85
C GLN A 452 -11.13 -4.17 -17.55
N GLU A 453 -10.73 -3.09 -18.21
CA GLU A 453 -11.36 -1.77 -18.10
C GLU A 453 -12.78 -1.77 -18.70
N ASP A 454 -13.00 -2.43 -19.84
CA ASP A 454 -14.33 -2.62 -20.42
C ASP A 454 -15.26 -3.43 -19.50
N MET A 455 -14.74 -4.47 -18.83
CA MET A 455 -15.55 -5.28 -17.92
C MET A 455 -15.89 -4.55 -16.61
N TYR A 456 -14.97 -3.73 -16.10
CA TYR A 456 -15.23 -2.81 -14.99
C TYR A 456 -16.33 -1.79 -15.35
N ASN A 457 -16.26 -1.23 -16.57
CA ASN A 457 -17.28 -0.31 -17.08
C ASN A 457 -18.65 -0.98 -17.27
N MET A 458 -18.68 -2.23 -17.73
CA MET A 458 -19.91 -3.03 -17.81
C MET A 458 -20.51 -3.33 -16.42
N LEU A 459 -19.67 -3.64 -15.43
CA LEU A 459 -20.11 -3.90 -14.05
C LEU A 459 -20.69 -2.64 -13.40
N LEU A 460 -20.06 -1.49 -13.62
CA LEU A 460 -20.57 -0.18 -13.22
C LEU A 460 -21.91 0.12 -13.89
N PHE A 461 -22.04 -0.11 -15.20
CA PHE A 461 -23.29 0.09 -15.95
C PHE A 461 -24.42 -0.83 -15.47
N LEU A 462 -24.13 -2.09 -15.18
CA LEU A 462 -25.10 -3.06 -14.63
C LEU A 462 -25.53 -2.66 -13.21
N THR A 463 -24.59 -2.23 -12.37
CA THR A 463 -24.88 -1.72 -11.03
C THR A 463 -25.79 -0.50 -11.10
N GLN A 464 -25.50 0.44 -12.01
CA GLN A 464 -26.31 1.63 -12.28
C GLN A 464 -27.72 1.30 -12.80
N SER A 465 -27.84 0.27 -13.62
CA SER A 465 -29.13 -0.17 -14.20
C SER A 465 -30.03 -0.89 -13.18
N VAL A 466 -29.43 -1.47 -12.13
CA VAL A 466 -30.14 -2.23 -11.08
C VAL A 466 -30.52 -1.34 -9.89
N THR A 467 -29.71 -0.32 -9.55
CA THR A 467 -29.98 0.53 -8.37
C THR A 467 -30.89 1.73 -8.66
N GLY A 468 -31.08 2.11 -9.92
CA GLY A 468 -32.03 3.16 -10.32
C GLY A 468 -31.64 4.60 -9.95
N ASP A 469 -30.48 4.80 -9.35
CA ASP A 469 -29.95 6.13 -9.00
C ASP A 469 -29.24 6.75 -10.21
N LEU A 470 -29.95 7.64 -10.91
CA LEU A 470 -29.34 8.52 -11.91
C LEU A 470 -28.45 9.53 -11.20
N ASN A 471 -27.13 9.29 -11.16
CA ASN A 471 -26.17 10.37 -11.07
C ASN A 471 -25.83 10.86 -12.49
N PRO A 472 -26.29 12.06 -12.92
CA PRO A 472 -26.06 12.58 -14.28
C PRO A 472 -24.58 12.88 -14.60
N SER A 473 -23.66 12.66 -13.65
CA SER A 473 -22.22 12.90 -13.79
C SER A 473 -21.46 11.76 -14.49
N ILE A 474 -22.05 10.56 -14.62
CA ILE A 474 -21.37 9.38 -15.19
C ILE A 474 -21.48 9.32 -16.72
N THR A 475 -22.48 9.98 -17.33
CA THR A 475 -22.65 10.03 -18.79
C THR A 475 -21.55 10.78 -19.56
N GLN A 476 -20.58 11.39 -18.87
CA GLN A 476 -19.47 12.13 -19.51
C GLN A 476 -18.12 11.39 -19.52
N PHE A 477 -18.01 10.22 -18.90
CA PHE A 477 -16.77 9.42 -18.87
C PHE A 477 -16.70 8.30 -19.91
N LEU A 478 -17.56 8.33 -20.93
CA LEU A 478 -17.36 7.49 -22.12
C LEU A 478 -16.20 8.07 -22.94
N LEU A 479 -15.01 7.48 -22.77
CA LEU A 479 -13.85 7.80 -23.61
C LEU A 479 -14.19 7.59 -25.09
N PRO A 480 -13.69 8.45 -26.01
CA PRO A 480 -13.86 8.23 -27.44
C PRO A 480 -13.28 6.87 -27.84
N GLY A 481 -14.15 5.92 -28.21
CA GLY A 481 -13.76 4.56 -28.61
C GLY A 481 -14.24 3.43 -27.69
N SER A 482 -14.89 3.72 -26.56
CA SER A 482 -15.57 2.69 -25.76
C SER A 482 -16.71 2.06 -26.58
N PRO A 483 -16.81 0.71 -26.68
CA PRO A 483 -17.84 0.06 -27.46
C PRO A 483 -19.22 0.34 -26.84
N THR A 484 -20.06 1.05 -27.59
CA THR A 484 -21.49 1.12 -27.29
C THR A 484 -22.15 -0.25 -27.59
N PRO A 485 -23.38 -0.52 -27.12
CA PRO A 485 -24.07 -1.81 -27.30
C PRO A 485 -24.35 -2.24 -28.75
N VAL A 486 -23.81 -1.53 -29.75
CA VAL A 486 -23.98 -1.84 -31.17
C VAL A 486 -22.68 -1.60 -31.95
N GLY A 487 -21.69 -2.47 -31.71
CA GLY A 487 -20.68 -2.85 -32.72
C GLY A 487 -19.29 -2.24 -32.61
N ALA A 488 -18.33 -3.04 -32.15
CA ALA A 488 -17.21 -3.53 -32.96
C ALA A 488 -16.79 -4.90 -32.41
N ASP A 489 -16.72 -5.88 -33.32
CA ASP A 489 -16.57 -7.31 -33.05
C ASP A 489 -15.21 -7.62 -32.40
N TRP A 490 -15.21 -8.23 -31.21
CA TRP A 490 -14.01 -8.82 -30.64
C TRP A 490 -13.63 -10.01 -31.51
N GLY A 491 -12.56 -9.85 -32.29
CA GLY A 491 -12.08 -10.82 -33.26
C GLY A 491 -12.19 -12.26 -32.75
N THR A 492 -12.85 -13.10 -33.56
CA THR A 492 -13.24 -14.48 -33.26
C THR A 492 -12.12 -15.32 -32.63
N GLN A 493 -12.19 -15.51 -31.32
CA GLN A 493 -11.63 -16.67 -30.61
C GLN A 493 -12.75 -17.73 -30.52
N PRO A 494 -12.53 -18.99 -30.93
CA PRO A 494 -13.60 -19.92 -31.30
C PRO A 494 -14.56 -20.37 -30.18
N ASN A 495 -14.40 -19.95 -28.93
CA ASN A 495 -15.29 -20.35 -27.82
C ASN A 495 -15.78 -19.20 -26.94
N VAL A 496 -15.33 -17.96 -27.17
CA VAL A 496 -15.71 -16.81 -26.31
C VAL A 496 -17.06 -16.22 -26.73
N GLY A 497 -17.39 -16.29 -28.03
CA GLY A 497 -18.68 -15.80 -28.56
C GLY A 497 -19.89 -16.52 -27.96
N ASP A 498 -19.80 -17.84 -27.77
CA ASP A 498 -20.88 -18.64 -27.19
C ASP A 498 -21.04 -18.40 -25.69
N GLN A 499 -19.95 -18.14 -24.97
CA GLN A 499 -19.98 -17.80 -23.55
C GLN A 499 -20.53 -16.38 -23.32
N ILE A 500 -20.12 -15.40 -24.13
CA ILE A 500 -20.67 -14.04 -24.10
C ILE A 500 -22.16 -14.04 -24.47
N ALA A 501 -22.57 -14.81 -25.48
CA ALA A 501 -23.99 -14.94 -25.84
C ALA A 501 -24.81 -15.59 -24.72
N THR A 502 -24.23 -16.56 -24.01
CA THR A 502 -24.86 -17.23 -22.86
C THR A 502 -25.04 -16.26 -21.69
N VAL A 503 -24.02 -15.47 -21.36
CA VAL A 503 -24.10 -14.45 -20.30
C VAL A 503 -25.05 -13.32 -20.67
N ALA A 504 -24.98 -12.81 -21.91
CA ALA A 504 -25.88 -11.77 -22.40
C ALA A 504 -27.35 -12.23 -22.36
N LYS A 505 -27.61 -13.50 -22.69
CA LYS A 505 -28.94 -14.09 -22.58
C LYS A 505 -29.38 -14.24 -21.12
N ALA A 506 -28.51 -14.70 -20.23
CA ALA A 506 -28.81 -14.82 -18.80
C ALA A 506 -29.15 -13.45 -18.17
N VAL A 507 -28.42 -12.40 -18.55
CA VAL A 507 -28.70 -11.02 -18.12
C VAL A 507 -30.05 -10.54 -18.67
N ALA A 508 -30.34 -10.75 -19.95
CA ALA A 508 -31.63 -10.37 -20.55
C ALA A 508 -32.82 -11.11 -19.91
N ASP A 509 -32.66 -12.39 -19.62
CA ASP A 509 -33.68 -13.20 -18.94
C ASP A 509 -33.89 -12.73 -17.49
N LEU A 510 -32.81 -12.37 -16.78
CA LEU A 510 -32.87 -11.84 -15.42
C LEU A 510 -33.52 -10.45 -15.38
N THR A 511 -33.15 -9.54 -16.29
CA THR A 511 -33.77 -8.22 -16.41
C THR A 511 -35.27 -8.32 -16.70
N THR A 512 -35.67 -9.25 -17.57
CA THR A 512 -37.09 -9.52 -17.86
C THR A 512 -37.82 -10.06 -16.63
N ALA A 513 -37.22 -11.00 -15.89
CA ALA A 513 -37.80 -11.56 -14.68
C ALA A 513 -37.96 -10.51 -13.57
N VAL A 514 -36.96 -9.67 -13.35
CA VAL A 514 -37.00 -8.58 -12.36
C VAL A 514 -38.04 -7.53 -12.73
N THR A 515 -38.12 -7.13 -14.00
CA THR A 515 -39.14 -6.16 -14.47
C THR A 515 -40.56 -6.69 -14.27
N ALA A 516 -40.78 -7.97 -14.54
CA ALA A 516 -42.07 -8.62 -14.28
C ALA A 516 -42.39 -8.72 -12.78
N LEU A 517 -41.39 -8.96 -11.92
CA LEU A 517 -41.56 -9.00 -10.47
C LEU A 517 -41.93 -7.61 -9.91
N SER A 518 -41.28 -6.55 -10.41
CA SER A 518 -41.54 -5.17 -10.02
C SER A 518 -42.93 -4.70 -10.46
N ALA A 519 -43.39 -5.10 -11.65
CA ALA A 519 -44.74 -4.81 -12.13
C ALA A 519 -45.82 -5.52 -11.29
N ASP A 520 -45.60 -6.78 -10.92
CA ASP A 520 -46.54 -7.56 -10.10
C ASP A 520 -46.59 -7.06 -8.64
N PHE A 521 -45.47 -6.56 -8.09
CA PHE A 521 -45.45 -5.91 -6.77
C PHE A 521 -46.29 -4.64 -6.74
N ALA A 522 -46.37 -3.94 -7.87
CA ALA A 522 -47.20 -2.75 -8.01
C ALA A 522 -48.70 -3.07 -8.13
N THR A 523 -49.08 -4.32 -8.45
CA THR A 523 -50.48 -4.68 -8.78
C THR A 523 -51.12 -5.79 -7.95
N THR A 524 -50.39 -6.52 -7.08
CA THR A 524 -50.92 -7.75 -6.46
C THR A 524 -50.75 -7.82 -4.94
N SER A 525 -51.85 -8.08 -4.22
CA SER A 525 -51.90 -8.12 -2.74
C SER A 525 -51.76 -9.53 -2.12
N THR A 526 -51.22 -10.52 -2.82
CA THR A 526 -51.03 -11.88 -2.25
C THR A 526 -49.69 -12.51 -2.61
N GLY A 527 -48.89 -12.82 -1.59
CA GLY A 527 -47.49 -13.23 -1.69
C GLY A 527 -47.20 -14.60 -2.32
N LEU A 528 -48.22 -15.36 -2.74
CA LEU A 528 -48.01 -16.68 -3.33
C LEU A 528 -47.40 -16.61 -4.75
N ALA A 529 -47.74 -15.59 -5.54
CA ALA A 529 -47.18 -15.39 -6.89
C ALA A 529 -45.71 -14.96 -6.85
N VAL A 530 -45.32 -14.22 -5.82
CA VAL A 530 -43.94 -13.77 -5.58
C VAL A 530 -43.04 -14.95 -5.20
N LEU A 531 -43.53 -15.86 -4.35
CA LEU A 531 -42.77 -17.03 -3.92
C LEU A 531 -42.48 -18.02 -5.06
N GLN A 532 -43.44 -18.24 -5.97
CA GLN A 532 -43.22 -19.12 -7.12
C GLN A 532 -42.16 -18.57 -8.09
N LYS A 533 -42.18 -17.26 -8.35
CA LYS A 533 -41.19 -16.63 -9.24
C LYS A 533 -39.79 -16.50 -8.61
N LEU A 534 -39.69 -16.37 -7.29
CA LEU A 534 -38.41 -16.44 -6.58
C LEU A 534 -37.78 -17.84 -6.70
N ALA A 535 -38.60 -18.90 -6.71
CA ALA A 535 -38.13 -20.25 -6.96
C ALA A 535 -37.63 -20.42 -8.40
N ASP A 536 -38.32 -19.83 -9.38
CA ASP A 536 -37.89 -19.82 -10.77
C ASP A 536 -36.56 -19.04 -10.96
N LEU A 537 -36.40 -17.90 -10.27
CA LEU A 537 -35.17 -17.10 -10.26
C LEU A 537 -33.98 -17.88 -9.69
N ASN A 538 -34.21 -18.62 -8.60
CA ASN A 538 -33.19 -19.47 -7.97
C ASN A 538 -32.80 -20.64 -8.89
N SER A 539 -33.75 -21.18 -9.66
CA SER A 539 -33.47 -22.24 -10.64
C SER A 539 -32.66 -21.74 -11.84
N ILE A 540 -32.84 -20.48 -12.26
CA ILE A 540 -32.03 -19.85 -13.32
C ILE A 540 -30.59 -19.66 -12.82
N LEU A 541 -30.41 -19.18 -11.59
CA LEU A 541 -29.09 -18.96 -10.99
C LEU A 541 -28.30 -20.27 -10.79
N GLN A 542 -28.99 -21.38 -10.49
CA GLN A 542 -28.37 -22.69 -10.29
C GLN A 542 -28.06 -23.42 -11.60
N GLY A 543 -28.66 -23.02 -12.73
CA GLY A 543 -28.41 -23.61 -14.06
C GLY A 543 -27.21 -23.03 -14.81
N THR A 544 -26.57 -21.99 -14.27
CA THR A 544 -25.40 -21.29 -14.85
C THR A 544 -24.05 -21.70 -14.25
N LYS A 545 -23.96 -22.86 -13.59
CA LYS A 545 -22.68 -23.43 -13.13
C LYS A 545 -21.98 -24.24 -14.22
#